data_AF-A0A3D0MX48-F1
#
_entry.id   AF-A0A3D0MX48-F1
#
_cell.length_a   1.000
_cell.length_b   1.000
_cell.length_c   1.000
_cell.angle_alpha   90.00
_cell.angle_beta   90.00
_cell.angle_gamma   90.00
#
_symmetry.space_group_name_H-M   'P 1'
#
loop_
_entity.id
_entity.type
_entity.pdbx_description
1 polymer ?
#
loop_
_entity_poly.entity_id
_entity_poly.type
_entity_poly.pdbx_seq_one_letter_code
_entity_poly.pdbx_strand_id
1 'polypeptide(L)'
;MKKGNYFFPFLLLFALFFSSNLAFSTIHTINVSSNVFTPDNLNVIVGDTVRFQWIDGFHTTTCDPMILAGTSHPIGADPWDAVMSSGTPIYEYVVTVPGTYIYGCQPHWPGMSGTINAGFGYKLWDGEGDGISWNDALNWFGNTLPSATDSVLLNNEFVPFTYVVNLPTGAVNTVISKIIIQPADPNFIYLNLTSGNTNNPGLTVGNSDSLNADFLIYERGVFQNQSGAAA
;
A
#
# COMPACT_ATOMS: atom_id res chain seq x y z
N MET A 1 9.54 51.45 -47.88
CA MET A 1 9.36 50.07 -47.37
C MET A 1 9.54 50.10 -45.85
N LYS A 2 8.44 50.23 -45.08
CA LYS A 2 8.47 50.22 -43.61
C LYS A 2 8.23 48.79 -43.13
N LYS A 3 9.15 48.26 -42.32
CA LYS A 3 9.08 46.90 -41.75
C LYS A 3 8.01 46.86 -40.65
N GLY A 4 7.10 45.88 -40.72
CA GLY A 4 6.10 45.61 -39.69
C GLY A 4 6.69 44.83 -38.52
N ASN A 5 6.35 45.23 -37.30
CA ASN A 5 6.67 44.48 -36.08
C ASN A 5 5.51 43.51 -35.80
N TYR A 6 5.77 42.21 -35.87
CA TYR A 6 4.84 41.19 -35.40
C TYR A 6 5.14 40.89 -33.93
N PHE A 7 4.17 41.19 -33.07
CA PHE A 7 4.17 40.85 -31.65
C PHE A 7 3.75 39.37 -31.53
N PHE A 8 4.67 38.49 -31.13
CA PHE A 8 4.37 37.08 -30.85
C PHE A 8 3.97 36.96 -29.37
N PRO A 9 2.75 36.52 -29.01
CA PRO A 9 2.42 36.26 -27.63
C PRO A 9 3.11 34.96 -27.20
N PHE A 10 3.93 35.05 -26.17
CA PHE A 10 4.57 33.90 -25.53
C PHE A 10 3.49 33.14 -24.74
N LEU A 11 3.01 32.02 -25.28
CA LEU A 11 2.12 31.10 -24.57
C LEU A 11 2.95 30.43 -23.46
N LEU A 12 2.72 30.85 -22.21
CA LEU A 12 3.35 30.26 -21.04
C LEU A 12 2.74 28.87 -20.82
N LEU A 13 3.43 27.83 -21.28
CA LEU A 13 3.08 26.45 -20.99
C LEU A 13 3.37 26.18 -19.51
N PHE A 14 2.34 26.11 -18.68
CA PHE A 14 2.47 25.69 -17.29
C PHE A 14 2.70 24.16 -17.29
N ALA A 15 3.97 23.75 -17.25
CA ALA A 15 4.32 22.35 -17.06
C ALA A 15 3.97 21.97 -15.61
N LEU A 16 2.84 21.27 -15.44
CA LEU A 16 2.55 20.53 -14.22
C LEU A 16 3.62 19.44 -14.08
N PHE A 17 4.67 19.73 -13.32
CA PHE A 17 5.57 18.71 -12.82
C PHE A 17 4.82 17.89 -11.78
N PHE A 18 4.13 16.83 -12.22
CA PHE A 18 3.84 15.72 -11.35
C PHE A 18 5.18 15.08 -11.00
N SER A 19 5.73 15.42 -9.85
CA SER A 19 6.80 14.65 -9.23
C SER A 19 6.25 13.26 -8.95
N SER A 20 6.47 12.33 -9.90
CA SER A 20 6.22 10.92 -9.68
C SER A 20 7.17 10.48 -8.58
N ASN A 21 6.64 10.22 -7.39
CA ASN A 21 7.36 9.49 -6.37
C ASN A 21 7.81 8.17 -7.01
N LEU A 22 9.12 7.99 -7.17
CA LEU A 22 9.69 6.71 -7.57
C LEU A 22 9.49 5.78 -6.37
N ALA A 23 8.32 5.13 -6.30
CA ALA A 23 8.18 3.92 -5.50
C ALA A 23 9.06 2.87 -6.19
N PHE A 24 10.12 2.43 -5.53
CA PHE A 24 10.88 1.27 -5.99
C PHE A 24 9.94 0.07 -5.98
N SER A 25 9.61 -0.46 -7.16
CA SER A 25 8.89 -1.74 -7.28
C SER A 25 9.80 -2.85 -6.77
N THR A 26 9.39 -3.55 -5.70
CA THR A 26 10.11 -4.73 -5.24
C THR A 26 9.76 -5.91 -6.14
N ILE A 27 10.77 -6.68 -6.57
CA ILE A 27 10.54 -7.93 -7.30
C ILE A 27 10.55 -9.09 -6.31
N HIS A 28 9.41 -9.76 -6.16
CA HIS A 28 9.26 -10.97 -5.37
C HIS A 28 9.31 -12.19 -6.28
N THR A 29 10.15 -13.19 -5.97
CA THR A 29 10.28 -14.39 -6.81
C THR A 29 9.52 -15.56 -6.22
N ILE A 30 8.72 -16.22 -7.05
CA ILE A 30 8.05 -17.50 -6.78
C ILE A 30 8.66 -18.55 -7.70
N ASN A 31 9.33 -19.53 -7.11
CA ASN A 31 9.89 -20.66 -7.85
C ASN A 31 8.78 -21.66 -8.23
N VAL A 32 8.86 -22.18 -9.45
CA VAL A 32 7.90 -23.12 -10.04
C VAL A 32 8.61 -24.43 -10.36
N SER A 33 8.35 -25.48 -9.57
CA SER A 33 8.95 -26.82 -9.71
C SER A 33 8.14 -27.86 -8.97
N SER A 34 8.34 -29.14 -9.28
CA SER A 34 7.90 -30.26 -8.44
C SER A 34 6.41 -30.18 -8.03
N ASN A 35 5.56 -29.66 -8.92
CA ASN A 35 4.13 -29.41 -8.68
C ASN A 35 3.82 -28.44 -7.51
N VAL A 36 4.72 -27.51 -7.19
CA VAL A 36 4.61 -26.56 -6.08
C VAL A 36 5.06 -25.16 -6.50
N PHE A 37 4.40 -24.14 -5.96
CA PHE A 37 4.88 -22.75 -5.97
C PHE A 37 5.64 -22.46 -4.67
N THR A 38 6.81 -21.83 -4.74
CA THR A 38 7.60 -21.53 -3.53
C THR A 38 8.09 -20.08 -3.51
N PRO A 39 7.59 -19.23 -2.59
CA PRO A 39 6.51 -19.52 -1.64
C PRO A 39 5.15 -19.72 -2.35
N ASP A 40 4.24 -20.46 -1.73
CA ASP A 40 2.84 -20.62 -2.18
C ASP A 40 1.92 -19.56 -1.55
N ASN A 41 2.37 -18.86 -0.51
CA ASN A 41 1.72 -17.68 0.05
C ASN A 41 2.69 -16.50 0.08
N LEU A 42 2.33 -15.40 -0.57
CA LEU A 42 3.16 -14.22 -0.69
C LEU A 42 2.38 -12.96 -0.33
N ASN A 43 2.94 -12.13 0.54
CA ASN A 43 2.42 -10.79 0.81
C ASN A 43 3.24 -9.77 0.03
N VAL A 44 2.55 -8.87 -0.68
CA VAL A 44 3.16 -7.84 -1.53
C VAL A 44 2.45 -6.51 -1.34
N ILE A 45 3.03 -5.46 -1.91
CA ILE A 45 2.44 -4.13 -1.95
C ILE A 45 2.03 -3.81 -3.39
N VAL A 46 0.94 -3.06 -3.57
CA VAL A 46 0.56 -2.49 -4.87
C VAL A 46 1.73 -1.70 -5.45
N GLY A 47 2.13 -2.03 -6.66
CA GLY A 47 3.32 -1.54 -7.35
C GLY A 47 4.47 -2.54 -7.39
N ASP A 48 4.47 -3.58 -6.55
CA ASP A 48 5.45 -4.67 -6.62
C ASP A 48 5.26 -5.53 -7.88
N THR A 49 6.33 -6.22 -8.27
CA THR A 49 6.32 -7.20 -9.35
C THR A 49 6.48 -8.61 -8.76
N VAL A 50 5.57 -9.52 -9.10
CA VAL A 50 5.71 -10.95 -8.79
C VAL A 50 6.31 -11.66 -10.00
N ARG A 51 7.51 -12.21 -9.82
CA ARG A 51 8.21 -13.01 -10.83
C ARG A 51 8.01 -14.49 -10.55
N PHE A 52 7.32 -15.18 -11.45
CA PHE A 52 7.33 -16.64 -11.50
C PHE A 52 8.58 -17.10 -12.23
N GLN A 53 9.39 -17.92 -11.57
CA GLN A 53 10.65 -18.45 -12.07
C GLN A 53 10.52 -19.97 -12.23
N TRP A 54 10.53 -20.44 -13.46
CA TRP A 54 10.60 -21.88 -13.75
C TRP A 54 11.93 -22.45 -13.29
N ILE A 55 11.86 -23.61 -12.64
CA ILE A 55 13.02 -24.39 -12.20
C ILE A 55 13.04 -25.75 -12.90
N ASP A 56 11.92 -26.48 -12.90
CA ASP A 56 11.79 -27.78 -13.58
C ASP A 56 10.35 -28.09 -14.02
N GLY A 57 10.20 -29.17 -14.79
CA GLY A 57 8.89 -29.70 -15.20
C GLY A 57 8.18 -28.89 -16.28
N PHE A 58 6.88 -29.16 -16.45
CA PHE A 58 5.98 -28.35 -17.26
C PHE A 58 4.84 -27.88 -16.37
N HIS A 59 4.68 -26.58 -16.25
CA HIS A 59 3.68 -25.96 -15.38
C HIS A 59 3.01 -24.77 -16.08
N THR A 60 2.00 -24.21 -15.44
CA THR A 60 1.48 -22.88 -15.75
C THR A 60 1.38 -22.06 -14.46
N THR A 61 1.26 -20.74 -14.61
CA THR A 61 0.75 -19.85 -13.59
C THR A 61 -0.49 -19.16 -14.18
N THR A 62 -1.64 -19.42 -13.57
CA THR A 62 -2.94 -19.02 -14.09
C THR A 62 -3.75 -18.41 -12.97
N CYS A 63 -4.16 -17.16 -13.13
CA CYS A 63 -5.09 -16.45 -12.26
C CYS A 63 -6.16 -15.81 -13.12
N ASP A 64 -7.02 -16.66 -13.66
CA ASP A 64 -8.17 -16.26 -14.45
C ASP A 64 -9.29 -17.26 -14.18
N PRO A 65 -10.37 -16.85 -13.49
CA PRO A 65 -11.50 -17.74 -13.18
C PRO A 65 -12.21 -18.26 -14.44
N MET A 66 -12.05 -17.61 -15.60
CA MET A 66 -12.60 -18.08 -16.88
C MET A 66 -11.76 -19.21 -17.49
N ILE A 67 -10.47 -19.30 -17.15
CA ILE A 67 -9.55 -20.32 -17.67
C ILE A 67 -9.39 -21.47 -16.67
N LEU A 68 -9.24 -21.17 -15.39
CA LEU A 68 -9.06 -22.14 -14.31
C LEU A 68 -10.05 -21.87 -13.18
N ALA A 69 -11.18 -22.59 -13.21
CA ALA A 69 -12.24 -22.44 -12.22
C ALA A 69 -11.72 -22.67 -10.79
N GLY A 70 -12.00 -21.71 -9.90
CA GLY A 70 -11.55 -21.69 -8.51
C GLY A 70 -10.34 -20.78 -8.24
N THR A 71 -9.71 -20.24 -9.29
CA THR A 71 -8.83 -19.07 -9.16
C THR A 71 -9.67 -17.78 -9.02
N SER A 72 -9.07 -16.70 -8.53
CA SER A 72 -9.74 -15.41 -8.37
C SER A 72 -8.74 -14.27 -8.24
N HIS A 73 -9.13 -13.07 -8.66
CA HIS A 73 -8.37 -11.84 -8.46
C HIS A 73 -9.31 -10.69 -8.07
N PRO A 74 -8.81 -9.60 -7.47
CA PRO A 74 -9.61 -8.42 -7.17
C PRO A 74 -10.26 -7.81 -8.42
N ILE A 75 -11.41 -7.18 -8.26
CA ILE A 75 -12.07 -6.44 -9.34
C ILE A 75 -11.15 -5.31 -9.82
N GLY A 76 -10.96 -5.22 -11.14
CA GLY A 76 -10.08 -4.24 -11.75
C GLY A 76 -8.62 -4.68 -11.88
N ALA A 77 -8.24 -5.83 -11.31
CA ALA A 77 -6.96 -6.45 -11.58
C ALA A 77 -7.00 -7.21 -12.92
N ASP A 78 -5.92 -7.14 -13.69
CA ASP A 78 -5.81 -7.92 -14.92
C ASP A 78 -5.61 -9.42 -14.59
N PRO A 79 -6.38 -10.33 -15.22
CA PRO A 79 -6.13 -11.76 -15.10
C PRO A 79 -4.87 -12.18 -15.88
N TRP A 80 -4.34 -13.37 -15.60
CA TRP A 80 -3.25 -13.93 -16.39
C TRP A 80 -3.31 -15.45 -16.57
N ASP A 81 -2.66 -15.91 -17.65
CA ASP A 81 -2.37 -17.31 -17.91
C ASP A 81 -1.04 -17.42 -18.65
N ALA A 82 -0.07 -18.11 -18.07
CA ALA A 82 1.28 -18.24 -18.63
C ALA A 82 1.86 -19.63 -18.44
N VAL A 83 2.49 -20.17 -19.49
CA VAL A 83 3.24 -21.43 -19.45
C VAL A 83 4.60 -21.23 -18.78
N MET A 84 4.96 -22.13 -17.87
CA MET A 84 6.26 -22.19 -17.21
C MET A 84 7.00 -23.45 -17.65
N SER A 85 8.07 -23.27 -18.43
CA SER A 85 8.87 -24.35 -19.01
C SER A 85 10.31 -23.89 -19.28
N SER A 86 11.18 -24.79 -19.73
CA SER A 86 12.52 -24.42 -20.20
C SER A 86 12.50 -23.41 -21.37
N GLY A 87 11.42 -23.37 -22.15
CA GLY A 87 11.23 -22.41 -23.25
C GLY A 87 10.62 -21.07 -22.80
N THR A 88 9.99 -21.05 -21.63
CA THR A 88 9.31 -19.88 -21.04
C THR A 88 9.63 -19.82 -19.54
N PRO A 89 10.89 -19.50 -19.18
CA PRO A 89 11.35 -19.72 -17.81
C PRO A 89 10.95 -18.60 -16.83
N ILE A 90 10.46 -17.46 -17.32
CA ILE A 90 10.10 -16.29 -16.52
C ILE A 90 8.75 -15.77 -16.97
N TYR A 91 7.88 -15.51 -16.01
CA TYR A 91 6.67 -14.69 -16.17
C TYR A 91 6.64 -13.65 -15.05
N GLU A 92 6.27 -12.42 -15.38
CA GLU A 92 6.20 -11.31 -14.41
C GLU A 92 4.80 -10.70 -14.41
N TYR A 93 4.28 -10.44 -13.22
CA TYR A 93 3.00 -9.78 -12.99
C TYR A 93 3.20 -8.56 -12.10
N VAL A 94 2.82 -7.38 -12.60
CA VAL A 94 2.84 -6.14 -11.80
C VAL A 94 1.52 -6.04 -11.05
N VAL A 95 1.61 -5.98 -9.72
CA VAL A 95 0.43 -5.95 -8.85
C VAL A 95 -0.09 -4.53 -8.78
N THR A 96 -1.23 -4.25 -9.41
CA THR A 96 -1.80 -2.89 -9.51
C THR A 96 -3.01 -2.65 -8.62
N VAL A 97 -3.65 -3.72 -8.14
CA VAL A 97 -4.87 -3.65 -7.34
C VAL A 97 -4.69 -4.39 -6.02
N PRO A 98 -5.07 -3.77 -4.88
CA PRO A 98 -5.02 -4.44 -3.58
C PRO A 98 -6.05 -5.59 -3.51
N GLY A 99 -5.78 -6.56 -2.67
CA GLY A 99 -6.64 -7.71 -2.42
C GLY A 99 -5.95 -9.05 -2.66
N THR A 100 -6.73 -10.11 -2.65
CA THR A 100 -6.22 -11.48 -2.73
C THR A 100 -6.33 -12.04 -4.15
N TYR A 101 -5.23 -12.60 -4.62
CA TYR A 101 -5.11 -13.34 -5.89
C TYR A 101 -4.90 -14.81 -5.56
N ILE A 102 -5.83 -15.66 -5.97
CA ILE A 102 -5.73 -17.13 -5.88
C ILE A 102 -5.39 -17.61 -7.28
N TYR A 103 -4.22 -18.21 -7.45
CA TYR A 103 -3.72 -18.68 -8.73
C TYR A 103 -3.35 -20.16 -8.68
N GLY A 104 -3.20 -20.78 -9.85
CA GLY A 104 -2.95 -22.21 -9.94
C GLY A 104 -2.20 -22.62 -11.20
N CYS A 105 -1.76 -23.86 -11.21
CA CYS A 105 -1.19 -24.53 -12.38
C CYS A 105 -2.27 -25.43 -12.99
N GLN A 106 -2.67 -25.17 -14.23
CA GLN A 106 -3.77 -25.87 -14.90
C GLN A 106 -3.63 -27.41 -14.88
N PRO A 107 -2.49 -28.01 -15.30
CA PRO A 107 -2.37 -29.48 -15.30
C PRO A 107 -2.30 -30.11 -13.90
N HIS A 108 -2.07 -29.32 -12.85
CA HIS A 108 -1.87 -29.81 -11.48
C HIS A 108 -2.91 -29.22 -10.50
N TRP A 109 -4.02 -28.68 -11.01
CA TRP A 109 -5.07 -28.09 -10.20
C TRP A 109 -5.95 -29.17 -9.54
N PRO A 110 -6.42 -28.97 -8.29
CA PRO A 110 -6.14 -27.84 -7.39
C PRO A 110 -4.88 -28.02 -6.51
N GLY A 111 -4.13 -29.12 -6.69
CA GLY A 111 -3.00 -29.47 -5.82
C GLY A 111 -1.83 -28.48 -5.89
N MET A 112 -1.60 -27.86 -7.03
CA MET A 112 -0.59 -26.81 -7.23
C MET A 112 -1.30 -25.45 -7.33
N SER A 113 -1.40 -24.76 -6.20
CA SER A 113 -2.05 -23.46 -6.04
C SER A 113 -1.19 -22.53 -5.20
N GLY A 114 -1.45 -21.24 -5.29
CA GLY A 114 -0.85 -20.25 -4.42
C GLY A 114 -1.71 -19.01 -4.28
N THR A 115 -1.31 -18.15 -3.34
CA THR A 115 -2.02 -16.94 -2.96
C THR A 115 -1.05 -15.76 -2.89
N ILE A 116 -1.39 -14.67 -3.56
CA ILE A 116 -0.76 -13.36 -3.38
C ILE A 116 -1.75 -12.46 -2.64
N ASN A 117 -1.34 -11.89 -1.51
CA ASN A 117 -2.10 -10.87 -0.80
C ASN A 117 -1.44 -9.51 -1.01
N ALA A 118 -2.10 -8.66 -1.79
CA ALA A 118 -1.63 -7.32 -2.10
C ALA A 118 -2.24 -6.30 -1.14
N GLY A 119 -1.41 -5.62 -0.36
CA GLY A 119 -1.80 -4.44 0.41
C GLY A 119 -1.37 -3.14 -0.28
N PHE A 120 -1.74 -2.00 0.28
CA PHE A 120 -1.26 -0.69 -0.19
C PHE A 120 0.16 -0.34 0.31
N GLY A 121 0.76 -1.21 1.15
CA GLY A 121 2.03 -0.91 1.83
C GLY A 121 1.89 -0.01 3.04
N TYR A 122 0.65 0.41 3.34
CA TYR A 122 0.30 1.20 4.50
C TYR A 122 -0.98 0.66 5.15
N LYS A 123 -1.08 0.80 6.47
CA LYS A 123 -2.34 0.79 7.21
C LYS A 123 -3.09 2.08 6.90
N LEU A 124 -4.31 1.94 6.38
CA LEU A 124 -5.15 3.04 5.94
C LEU A 124 -6.29 3.24 6.92
N TRP A 125 -6.58 4.50 7.19
CA TRP A 125 -7.74 4.90 7.96
C TRP A 125 -8.98 4.92 7.06
N ASP A 126 -10.00 4.15 7.42
CA ASP A 126 -11.30 4.14 6.73
C ASP A 126 -12.46 4.66 7.59
N GLY A 127 -12.27 4.71 8.91
CA GLY A 127 -13.20 5.33 9.85
C GLY A 127 -14.56 4.64 9.95
N GLU A 128 -14.68 3.35 9.61
CA GLU A 128 -15.97 2.62 9.67
C GLU A 128 -16.46 2.36 11.10
N GLY A 129 -15.57 2.44 12.10
CA GLY A 129 -15.88 2.33 13.52
C GLY A 129 -16.47 3.60 14.11
N ASP A 130 -15.91 4.07 15.22
CA ASP A 130 -16.32 5.36 15.80
C ASP A 130 -15.85 6.61 15.01
N GLY A 131 -15.03 6.40 13.96
CA GLY A 131 -14.53 7.43 13.06
C GLY A 131 -13.48 8.37 13.67
N ILE A 132 -13.01 8.12 14.90
CA ILE A 132 -12.10 9.03 15.61
C ILE A 132 -11.00 8.35 16.44
N SER A 133 -11.22 7.15 16.99
CA SER A 133 -10.29 6.51 17.93
C SER A 133 -9.28 5.62 17.22
N TRP A 134 -7.97 5.89 17.40
CA TRP A 134 -6.90 5.06 16.84
C TRP A 134 -7.02 3.58 17.25
N ASN A 135 -7.43 3.32 18.49
CA ASN A 135 -7.52 1.98 19.07
C ASN A 135 -8.85 1.26 18.79
N ASP A 136 -9.71 1.80 17.92
CA ASP A 136 -10.83 1.05 17.36
C ASP A 136 -10.38 0.39 16.06
N ALA A 137 -10.34 -0.95 16.06
CA ALA A 137 -9.89 -1.73 14.91
C ALA A 137 -10.77 -1.52 13.67
N LEU A 138 -12.05 -1.17 13.86
CA LEU A 138 -13.00 -0.92 12.77
C LEU A 138 -12.73 0.41 12.03
N ASN A 139 -11.85 1.27 12.54
CA ASN A 139 -11.44 2.48 11.81
C ASN A 139 -10.25 2.27 10.86
N TRP A 140 -9.75 1.04 10.77
CA TRP A 140 -8.62 0.69 9.93
C TRP A 140 -9.05 -0.27 8.83
N PHE A 141 -8.65 0.02 7.60
CA PHE A 141 -8.90 -0.85 6.47
C PHE A 141 -8.42 -2.28 6.75
N GLY A 142 -9.34 -3.24 6.60
CA GLY A 142 -9.11 -4.63 6.97
C GLY A 142 -9.31 -4.95 8.45
N ASN A 143 -9.96 -4.06 9.22
CA ASN A 143 -10.41 -4.25 10.59
C ASN A 143 -9.31 -4.70 11.57
N THR A 144 -8.10 -4.18 11.40
CA THR A 144 -6.93 -4.54 12.22
C THR A 144 -6.09 -3.32 12.58
N LEU A 145 -5.75 -3.21 13.87
CA LEU A 145 -4.93 -2.12 14.38
C LEU A 145 -3.52 -2.13 13.77
N PRO A 146 -2.90 -0.96 13.56
CA PRO A 146 -1.48 -0.86 13.24
C PRO A 146 -0.60 -1.41 14.36
N SER A 147 0.49 -2.06 13.98
CA SER A 147 1.54 -2.60 14.84
C SER A 147 2.87 -1.86 14.65
N ALA A 148 3.88 -2.21 15.45
CA ALA A 148 5.21 -1.57 15.40
C ALA A 148 5.94 -1.70 14.05
N THR A 149 5.59 -2.69 13.23
CA THR A 149 6.20 -2.87 11.90
C THR A 149 5.42 -2.14 10.80
N ASP A 150 4.20 -1.70 11.08
CA ASP A 150 3.32 -1.13 10.06
C ASP A 150 3.66 0.32 9.77
N SER A 151 3.64 0.67 8.48
CA SER A 151 3.60 2.04 8.02
C SER A 151 2.13 2.49 7.93
N VAL A 152 1.81 3.70 8.36
CA VAL A 152 0.45 4.26 8.37
C VAL A 152 0.33 5.39 7.36
N LEU A 153 -0.77 5.41 6.62
CA LEU A 153 -1.13 6.54 5.74
C LEU A 153 -2.52 7.05 6.14
N LEU A 154 -2.57 8.30 6.59
CA LEU A 154 -3.81 9.03 6.82
C LEU A 154 -4.04 9.93 5.59
N ASN A 155 -4.98 9.56 4.74
CA ASN A 155 -5.38 10.31 3.54
C ASN A 155 -6.92 10.41 3.45
N ASN A 156 -7.43 10.95 2.35
CA ASN A 156 -8.87 11.08 2.10
C ASN A 156 -9.42 10.05 1.11
N GLU A 157 -8.78 8.89 0.96
CA GLU A 157 -9.23 7.85 0.02
C GLU A 157 -10.57 7.24 0.44
N PHE A 158 -10.69 6.85 1.71
CA PHE A 158 -11.91 6.26 2.27
C PHE A 158 -12.77 7.28 3.03
N VAL A 159 -12.15 8.33 3.59
CA VAL A 159 -12.83 9.42 4.32
C VAL A 159 -12.68 10.72 3.52
N PRO A 160 -13.62 11.07 2.61
CA PRO A 160 -13.45 12.15 1.63
C PRO A 160 -13.71 13.57 2.18
N PHE A 161 -13.52 13.78 3.48
CA PHE A 161 -13.71 15.05 4.18
C PHE A 161 -12.66 15.24 5.29
N THR A 162 -12.63 16.42 5.92
CA THR A 162 -11.74 16.67 7.07
C THR A 162 -12.06 15.76 8.24
N TYR A 163 -11.04 15.11 8.83
CA TYR A 163 -11.22 14.22 9.98
C TYR A 163 -10.10 14.33 11.01
N VAL A 164 -10.36 13.72 12.16
CA VAL A 164 -9.47 13.69 13.33
C VAL A 164 -9.23 12.24 13.72
N VAL A 165 -7.98 11.90 14.03
CA VAL A 165 -7.57 10.63 14.60
C VAL A 165 -6.97 10.90 15.98
N ASN A 166 -7.60 10.38 17.03
CA ASN A 166 -7.14 10.50 18.40
C ASN A 166 -6.33 9.27 18.80
N LEU A 167 -5.07 9.48 19.17
CA LEU A 167 -4.23 8.45 19.75
C LEU A 167 -4.76 8.03 21.14
N PRO A 168 -4.47 6.79 21.58
CA PRO A 168 -5.05 6.21 22.79
C PRO A 168 -4.76 7.04 24.04
N THR A 169 -5.71 7.05 24.97
CA THR A 169 -5.54 7.61 26.31
C THR A 169 -4.90 6.60 27.27
N GLY A 170 -4.53 7.05 28.47
CA GLY A 170 -3.85 6.24 29.49
C GLY A 170 -2.34 6.14 29.28
N ALA A 171 -1.72 5.22 30.02
CA ALA A 171 -0.29 4.94 29.93
C ALA A 171 0.02 4.02 28.72
N VAL A 172 -0.28 4.50 27.51
CA VAL A 172 -0.10 3.77 26.25
C VAL A 172 0.93 4.47 25.35
N ASN A 173 1.89 3.70 24.85
CA ASN A 173 2.77 4.11 23.75
C ASN A 173 2.25 3.49 22.44
N THR A 174 1.77 4.31 21.51
CA THR A 174 1.49 3.82 20.15
C THR A 174 2.82 3.69 19.41
N VAL A 175 3.10 2.52 18.84
CA VAL A 175 4.36 2.25 18.12
C VAL A 175 4.05 1.81 16.70
N ILE A 176 4.68 2.47 15.72
CA ILE A 176 4.56 2.21 14.28
C ILE A 176 5.90 2.46 13.58
N SER A 177 6.10 1.86 12.40
CA SER A 177 7.35 2.02 11.65
C SER A 177 7.43 3.35 10.93
N LYS A 178 6.29 3.85 10.43
CA LYS A 178 6.18 5.11 9.70
C LYS A 178 4.77 5.66 9.80
N ILE A 179 4.62 6.98 9.71
CA ILE A 179 3.33 7.64 9.52
C ILE A 179 3.44 8.77 8.48
N ILE A 180 2.45 8.80 7.59
CA ILE A 180 2.26 9.84 6.60
C ILE A 180 0.88 10.45 6.83
N ILE A 181 0.83 11.78 7.03
CA ILE A 181 -0.42 12.54 7.07
C ILE A 181 -0.50 13.34 5.76
N GLN A 182 -1.36 12.90 4.84
CA GLN A 182 -1.46 13.45 3.49
C GLN A 182 -2.92 13.75 3.11
N PRO A 183 -3.44 14.90 3.57
CA PRO A 183 -4.77 15.37 3.16
C PRO A 183 -4.83 15.66 1.66
N ALA A 184 -6.00 15.43 1.09
CA ALA A 184 -6.37 15.94 -0.23
C ALA A 184 -7.11 17.27 -0.09
N ASP A 185 -6.84 18.21 -0.98
CA ASP A 185 -7.55 19.49 -1.04
C ASP A 185 -9.06 19.28 -1.13
N PRO A 186 -9.87 20.07 -0.40
CA PRO A 186 -9.51 21.18 0.50
C PRO A 186 -9.36 20.77 1.97
N ASN A 187 -9.26 19.47 2.27
CA ASN A 187 -9.43 18.93 3.61
C ASN A 187 -8.20 19.08 4.51
N PHE A 188 -8.44 19.00 5.82
CA PHE A 188 -7.41 18.84 6.85
C PHE A 188 -7.48 17.43 7.44
N ILE A 189 -6.34 16.92 7.91
CA ILE A 189 -6.30 15.68 8.71
C ILE A 189 -5.52 15.99 9.99
N TYR A 190 -6.14 15.72 11.13
CA TYR A 190 -5.56 15.94 12.44
C TYR A 190 -5.20 14.61 13.09
N LEU A 191 -3.95 14.45 13.52
CA LEU A 191 -3.53 13.39 14.43
C LEU A 191 -3.25 13.99 15.81
N ASN A 192 -4.03 13.58 16.80
CA ASN A 192 -3.94 14.14 18.14
C ASN A 192 -3.35 13.12 19.11
N LEU A 193 -2.21 13.45 19.71
CA LEU A 193 -1.78 12.82 20.95
C LEU A 193 -2.53 13.49 22.10
N THR A 194 -3.64 12.87 22.52
CA THR A 194 -4.64 13.48 23.40
C THR A 194 -4.13 13.74 24.82
N SER A 195 -4.76 14.66 25.54
CA SER A 195 -4.44 14.96 26.95
C SER A 195 -4.70 13.82 27.93
N GLY A 196 -5.53 12.85 27.53
CA GLY A 196 -5.70 11.62 28.27
C GLY A 196 -4.49 10.67 28.18
N ASN A 197 -3.58 10.84 27.21
CA ASN A 197 -2.37 10.04 27.13
C ASN A 197 -1.35 10.52 28.17
N THR A 198 -0.97 9.63 29.08
CA THR A 198 -0.06 9.93 30.19
C THR A 198 1.28 9.21 30.08
N ASN A 199 1.55 8.54 28.96
CA ASN A 199 2.77 7.77 28.76
C ASN A 199 3.91 8.63 28.22
N ASN A 200 5.15 8.32 28.61
CA ASN A 200 6.35 8.94 28.06
C ASN A 200 7.29 7.85 27.51
N PRO A 201 7.39 7.66 26.18
CA PRO A 201 6.69 8.39 25.10
C PRO A 201 5.25 7.89 24.87
N GLY A 202 4.34 8.78 24.46
CA GLY A 202 2.97 8.42 24.06
C GLY A 202 2.84 7.93 22.62
N LEU A 203 3.80 8.29 21.76
CA LEU A 203 3.91 7.87 20.36
C LEU A 203 5.38 7.63 20.03
N THR A 204 5.68 6.49 19.44
CA THR A 204 7.00 6.13 18.90
C THR A 204 6.83 5.81 17.42
N VAL A 205 7.56 6.54 16.58
CA VAL A 205 7.56 6.33 15.12
C VAL A 205 8.99 6.05 14.69
N GLY A 206 9.21 4.92 14.01
CA GLY A 206 10.45 4.69 13.30
C GLY A 206 10.79 3.22 13.05
N ASN A 207 11.62 3.00 12.03
CA ASN A 207 12.10 1.67 11.63
C ASN A 207 13.63 1.52 11.78
N SER A 208 14.29 2.49 12.41
CA SER A 208 15.75 2.59 12.56
C SER A 208 16.53 2.84 11.25
N ASP A 209 15.85 3.11 10.14
CA ASP A 209 16.47 3.53 8.88
C ASP A 209 16.65 5.06 8.86
N SER A 210 17.90 5.50 9.04
CA SER A 210 18.24 6.93 9.05
C SER A 210 18.12 7.62 7.68
N LEU A 211 17.97 6.87 6.59
CA LEU A 211 17.93 7.43 5.23
C LEU A 211 16.52 7.90 4.83
N ASN A 212 15.49 7.43 5.53
CA ASN A 212 14.11 7.71 5.20
C ASN A 212 13.42 8.44 6.34
N ALA A 213 12.57 9.42 6.00
CA ALA A 213 11.72 10.04 6.99
C ALA A 213 10.62 9.05 7.41
N ASP A 214 10.43 8.91 8.72
CA ASP A 214 9.42 8.03 9.30
C ASP A 214 8.16 8.80 9.74
N PHE A 215 8.25 10.11 9.94
CA PHE A 215 7.11 10.97 10.27
C PHE A 215 7.01 12.08 9.23
N LEU A 216 6.04 11.96 8.31
CA LEU A 216 5.78 12.96 7.27
C LEU A 216 4.41 13.60 7.48
N ILE A 217 4.37 14.93 7.39
CA ILE A 217 3.15 15.73 7.45
C ILE A 217 3.15 16.64 6.23
N TYR A 218 2.18 16.42 5.32
CA TYR A 218 2.00 17.22 4.12
C TYR A 218 1.12 18.44 4.38
N GLU A 219 0.89 19.26 3.35
CA GLU A 219 0.02 20.43 3.43
C GLU A 219 -1.36 20.08 4.02
N ARG A 220 -1.86 20.93 4.94
CA ARG A 220 -3.09 20.73 5.74
C ARG A 220 -3.09 19.53 6.69
N GLY A 221 -1.99 18.78 6.79
CA GLY A 221 -1.79 17.78 7.82
C GLY A 221 -1.40 18.45 9.13
N VAL A 222 -1.95 17.98 10.24
CA VAL A 222 -1.69 18.54 11.57
C VAL A 222 -1.42 17.43 12.56
N PHE A 223 -0.27 17.48 13.23
CA PHE A 223 -0.03 16.71 14.45
C PHE A 223 -0.15 17.63 15.66
N GLN A 224 -0.99 17.28 16.62
CA GLN A 224 -1.15 18.03 17.87
C GLN A 224 -0.72 17.16 19.05
N ASN A 225 0.38 17.54 19.70
CA ASN A 225 0.74 16.96 20.99
C ASN A 225 0.05 17.74 22.12
N GLN A 226 -0.94 17.11 22.75
CA GLN A 226 -1.64 17.61 23.92
C GLN A 226 -1.47 16.66 25.11
N SER A 227 -0.50 15.73 25.07
CA SER A 227 -0.33 14.68 26.09
C SER A 227 -0.28 15.22 27.52
N GLY A 228 -0.88 14.46 28.43
CA GLY A 228 -0.80 14.68 29.88
C GLY A 228 0.39 13.96 30.53
N ALA A 229 1.36 13.51 29.73
CA ALA A 229 2.56 12.84 30.24
C ALA A 229 3.42 13.81 31.05
N ALA A 230 4.04 13.31 32.12
CA ALA A 230 5.03 14.09 32.86
C ALA A 230 6.28 14.30 31.99
N ALA A 231 6.77 15.54 31.98
CA ALA A 231 8.00 15.95 31.30
C ALA A 231 9.25 15.32 31.93
#